data_AF-A0A957A875-F1
#
_entry.id   AF-A0A957A875-F1
#
_cell.length_a   1.000
_cell.length_b   1.000
_cell.length_c   1.000
_cell.angle_alpha   90.00
_cell.angle_beta   90.00
_cell.angle_gamma   90.00
#
_symmetry.space_group_name_H-M   'P 1'
#
loop_
_entity.id
_entity.type
_entity.pdbx_description
1 polymer ?
#
loop_
_entity_poly.entity_id
_entity_poly.type
_entity_poly.pdbx_seq_one_letter_code
_entity_poly.pdbx_strand_id
1 'polypeptide(L)' 'VTFGESGPMYARAVRDAGLGSVEEVETVDEAVRAAHRLARNGDIVLFSPAATSFDQYRNFEIRGAAFRAAVEALR' A
#
# COMPACT_ATOMS: atom_id res chain seq x y z
N VAL A 1 2.57 -4.73 -2.66
CA VAL A 1 1.13 -4.42 -2.50
C VAL A 1 0.88 -3.07 -3.16
N THR A 2 -0.12 -2.96 -4.03
CA THR A 2 -0.51 -1.71 -4.72
C THR A 2 -1.96 -1.39 -4.40
N PHE A 3 -2.35 -0.11 -4.46
CA PHE A 3 -3.70 0.35 -4.13
C PHE A 3 -4.09 1.61 -4.88
N GLY A 4 -5.38 1.96 -4.84
CA GLY A 4 -5.94 3.17 -5.42
C GLY A 4 -5.92 3.18 -6.95
N GLU A 5 -6.23 4.33 -7.54
CA GLU A 5 -6.43 4.46 -9.00
C GLU A 5 -5.18 4.05 -9.80
N SER A 6 -3.99 4.37 -9.29
CA SER A 6 -2.72 4.00 -9.92
C SER A 6 -2.26 2.56 -9.63
N GLY A 7 -2.98 1.83 -8.78
CA GLY A 7 -2.64 0.48 -8.34
C GLY A 7 -2.37 -0.51 -9.49
N PRO A 8 -3.25 -0.61 -10.50
CA PRO A 8 -3.06 -1.50 -11.65
C PRO A 8 -1.85 -1.14 -12.51
N MET A 9 -1.53 0.15 -12.65
CA MET A 9 -0.34 0.60 -13.37
C MET A 9 0.93 0.09 -12.70
N TYR A 10 1.05 0.26 -11.37
CA TYR A 10 2.22 -0.24 -10.63
C TYR A 10 2.30 -1.76 -10.61
N ALA A 11 1.16 -2.46 -10.50
CA ALA A 11 1.14 -3.91 -10.53
C ALA A 11 1.63 -4.48 -11.86
N ARG A 12 1.24 -3.86 -12.97
CA ARG A 12 1.79 -4.17 -14.29
C ARG A 12 3.30 -3.95 -14.34
N ALA A 13 3.78 -2.79 -13.88
CA ALA A 13 5.22 -2.49 -13.90
C ALA A 13 6.06 -3.50 -13.08
N VAL A 14 5.58 -3.93 -11.91
CA VAL A 14 6.24 -4.95 -11.08
C VAL A 14 6.32 -6.31 -11.80
N ARG A 15 5.22 -6.72 -12.46
CA ARG A 15 5.15 -7.97 -13.24
C ARG A 15 6.10 -7.93 -14.44
N ASP A 16 6.06 -6.85 -15.21
CA ASP A 16 6.87 -6.68 -16.42
C ASP A 16 8.37 -6.64 -16.08
N ALA A 17 8.72 -6.08 -14.92
CA ALA A 17 10.10 -6.04 -14.43
C ALA A 17 10.57 -7.34 -13.74
N GLY A 18 9.68 -8.32 -13.53
CA GLY A 18 10.03 -9.59 -12.86
C GLY A 18 10.44 -9.43 -11.39
N LEU A 19 9.95 -8.40 -10.69
CA LEU A 19 10.37 -8.06 -9.32
C LEU A 19 9.70 -8.91 -8.22
N GLY A 20 9.03 -9.99 -8.59
CA GLY A 20 8.34 -10.90 -7.67
C GLY A 20 6.82 -10.73 -7.70
N SER A 21 6.16 -11.18 -6.63
CA SER A 21 4.70 -11.13 -6.51
C SER A 21 4.21 -9.72 -6.20
N VAL A 22 3.04 -9.38 -6.76
CA VAL A 22 2.31 -8.16 -6.46
C VAL A 22 0.86 -8.49 -6.16
N GLU A 23 0.36 -7.91 -5.07
CA GLU A 23 -1.04 -8.01 -4.64
C GLU A 23 -1.69 -6.64 -4.79
N GLU A 24 -2.77 -6.59 -5.54
CA GLU A 24 -3.59 -5.39 -5.78
C GLU A 24 -4.75 -5.40 -4.78
N VAL A 25 -4.95 -4.27 -4.11
CA VAL A 25 -6.07 -4.00 -3.20
C VAL A 25 -6.63 -2.61 -3.49
N GLU A 26 -7.71 -2.21 -2.83
CA GLU A 26 -8.35 -0.92 -3.11
C GLU A 26 -7.93 0.17 -2.12
N THR A 27 -7.77 -0.17 -0.85
CA THR A 27 -7.61 0.84 0.23
C THR A 27 -6.30 0.72 1.00
N VAL A 28 -5.93 1.80 1.71
CA VAL A 28 -4.76 1.80 2.61
C VAL A 28 -4.90 0.76 3.74
N ASP A 29 -6.11 0.55 4.27
CA ASP A 29 -6.36 -0.45 5.32
C ASP A 29 -6.10 -1.88 4.80
N GLU A 30 -6.67 -2.21 3.64
CA GLU A 30 -6.42 -3.49 2.97
C GLU A 30 -4.93 -3.66 2.65
N ALA A 31 -4.25 -2.59 2.21
CA ALA A 31 -2.83 -2.64 1.87
C ALA A 31 -1.96 -2.94 3.09
N VAL A 32 -2.27 -2.34 4.24
CA VAL A 32 -1.58 -2.60 5.50
C VAL A 32 -1.82 -4.03 5.98
N ARG A 33 -3.06 -4.53 5.93
CA ARG A 33 -3.37 -5.93 6.30
C ARG A 33 -2.67 -6.94 5.40
N ALA A 34 -2.68 -6.70 4.09
CA ALA A 34 -1.98 -7.55 3.12
C ALA A 34 -0.46 -7.53 3.38
N ALA A 35 0.13 -6.35 3.57
CA ALA A 35 1.55 -6.23 3.88
C ALA A 35 1.92 -6.95 5.18
N HIS A 36 1.10 -6.83 6.24
CA HIS A 36 1.31 -7.53 7.50
C HIS A 36 1.25 -9.05 7.33
N ARG A 37 0.28 -9.57 6.58
CA ARG A 37 0.15 -11.00 6.28
C ARG A 37 1.34 -11.54 5.47
N LEU A 38 1.92 -10.74 4.59
CA LEU A 38 3.04 -11.12 3.72
C LEU A 38 4.40 -11.01 4.42
N ALA A 39 4.56 -10.06 5.33
CA ALA A 39 5.81 -9.78 6.03
C ALA A 39 6.14 -10.86 7.09
N ARG A 40 7.43 -11.04 7.34
CA ARG A 40 7.96 -11.90 8.41
C ARG A 40 8.68 -11.07 9.47
N ASN A 41 8.95 -11.69 10.61
CA ASN A 41 9.77 -11.04 11.64
C ASN A 41 11.14 -10.63 11.08
N GLY A 42 11.45 -9.34 11.22
CA GLY A 42 12.68 -8.74 10.69
C GLY A 42 12.51 -7.98 9.37
N ASP A 43 11.38 -8.16 8.67
CA ASP A 43 11.09 -7.40 7.45
C ASP A 43 10.69 -5.95 7.76
N ILE A 44 10.92 -5.07 6.79
CA ILE A 44 10.47 -3.67 6.83
C ILE A 44 9.32 -3.48 5.85
N VAL A 45 8.20 -2.95 6.33
CA VAL A 45 7.09 -2.48 5.48
C VAL A 45 7.20 -0.96 5.33
N LEU A 46 7.42 -0.49 4.10
CA LEU A 46 7.53 0.93 3.78
C LEU A 46 6.25 1.44 3.10
N PHE A 47 5.69 2.53 3.62
CA PHE A 47 4.59 3.25 2.97
C PHE A 47 5.13 4.42 2.13
N SER A 48 5.26 4.20 0.82
CA SER A 48 5.74 5.20 -0.15
C SER A 48 4.92 5.13 -1.46
N PRO A 49 3.72 5.75 -1.51
CA PRO A 49 2.74 5.52 -2.59
C PRO A 49 3.13 6.06 -3.98
N ALA A 50 4.14 6.94 -4.08
CA ALA A 50 4.61 7.56 -5.34
C ALA A 50 3.54 8.27 -6.21
N ALA A 51 2.33 8.45 -5.68
CA ALA A 51 1.19 9.09 -6.34
C ALA A 51 0.58 10.18 -5.45
N THR A 52 -0.14 11.12 -6.07
CA THR A 52 -0.97 12.09 -5.34
C THR A 52 -2.05 11.35 -4.53
N SER A 53 -2.62 12.00 -3.52
CA SER A 53 -3.61 11.36 -2.65
C SER A 53 -5.06 11.61 -3.06
N PHE A 54 -5.28 12.44 -4.08
CA PHE A 54 -6.58 13.08 -4.34
C PHE A 54 -7.66 12.16 -4.89
N ASP A 55 -7.30 10.95 -5.32
CA ASP A 55 -8.22 9.90 -5.71
C ASP A 55 -9.07 9.41 -4.53
N GLN A 56 -8.46 9.30 -3.35
CA GLN A 56 -9.11 8.73 -2.15
C GLN A 56 -9.10 9.66 -0.93
N TYR A 57 -8.25 10.69 -0.92
CA TYR A 57 -8.01 11.55 0.25
C TYR A 57 -7.80 13.01 -0.14
N ARG A 58 -8.30 13.93 0.69
CA ARG A 58 -8.16 15.38 0.46
C ARG A 58 -6.70 15.85 0.40
N ASN A 59 -5.79 15.22 1.13
CA ASN A 59 -4.36 15.53 1.14
C ASN A 59 -3.52 14.33 1.61
N PHE A 60 -2.20 14.45 1.50
CA PHE A 60 -1.29 13.36 1.83
C PHE A 60 -1.21 13.10 3.34
N GLU A 61 -1.44 14.13 4.17
CA GLU A 61 -1.45 14.02 5.63
C GLU A 61 -2.59 13.12 6.12
N ILE A 62 -3.79 13.27 5.55
CA ILE A 62 -4.93 12.39 5.86
C ILE A 62 -4.64 10.96 5.42
N ARG A 63 -4.04 10.76 4.24
CA ARG A 63 -3.62 9.42 3.78
C ARG A 63 -2.57 8.80 4.72
N GLY A 64 -1.62 9.60 5.20
CA GLY A 64 -0.62 9.18 6.18
C GLY A 64 -1.23 8.85 7.55
N ALA A 65 -2.22 9.63 8.00
CA ALA A 65 -2.98 9.34 9.21
C ALA A 65 -3.77 8.03 9.07
N ALA A 66 -4.37 7.75 7.91
CA ALA A 66 -5.04 6.48 7.63
C ALA A 66 -4.08 5.30 7.70
N PHE A 67 -2.88 5.42 7.13
CA PHE A 67 -1.82 4.40 7.25
C PHE A 67 -1.45 4.16 8.72
N ARG A 68 -1.22 5.23 9.49
CA ARG A 68 -0.91 5.11 10.93
C ARG A 68 -2.02 4.39 11.68
N ALA A 69 -3.28 4.79 11.47
CA ALA A 69 -4.43 4.18 12.12
C ALA A 69 -4.57 2.69 11.79
N ALA A 70 -4.38 2.33 10.52
CA ALA A 70 -4.42 0.93 10.07
C ALA A 70 -3.30 0.09 10.72
N VAL A 71 -2.08 0.63 10.86
CA VAL A 71 -0.98 -0.05 11.56
C VAL A 71 -1.26 -0.19 13.06
N GLU A 72 -1.82 0.84 13.70
CA GLU A 72 -2.18 0.79 15.12
C GLU A 72 -3.28 -0.25 15.40
N ALA A 73 -4.16 -0.52 14.44
CA ALA A 73 -5.21 -1.53 14.52
C ALA A 73 -4.73 -2.98 14.36
N LEU A 74 -3.45 -3.21 14.00
CA LEU A 74 -2.85 -4.55 13.92
C LEU A 74 -2.34 -5.08 15.28
N ARG A 75 -2.40 -4.24 16.33
CA ARG A 75 -1.88 -4.54 17.67
C ARG A 75 -2.81 -5.43 18.49
#